data_AF-A0ABD2LK91-F1
#
_entry.id   AF-A0ABD2LK91-F1
#
_cell.length_a   1.000
_cell.length_b   1.000
_cell.length_c   1.000
_cell.angle_alpha   90.00
_cell.angle_beta   90.00
_cell.angle_gamma   90.00
#
_symmetry.space_group_name_H-M   'P 1'
#
loop_
_entity.id
_entity.type
_entity.pdbx_description
1 polymer ?
#
loop_
_entity_poly.entity_id
_entity_poly.type
_entity_poly.pdbx_seq_one_letter_code
_entity_poly.pdbx_strand_id
1 'polypeptide(L)'
;MSDNRKEAEEKMKKAIFISADCWLCVFDLLPPSQLGLGSAMISHRFDFYVNEHFKTRKWTLAFIRIRRKIGENGTKEMAIVNSSSKSLPIPQIQMPRKVTGFASISITYIDQNTIAFLNRFRPLFASYPINLAIITYNNCILEFILHNIWPLLGKNIHFIEFTATFFHCLRHFVPSILNDCPSLRVINAYSSGFFIEFPADDSATASDGQAVAKWLSTPLQNNVPKLFKCSFNKDDGTLASKIEAFKMSVVHFCVTRTNGQNGKRKRLIGTSLSWRNKIFMLIDENDIGDGLLDATLGPSDQSRSE
;
A
#
# COMPACT_ATOMS: atom_id res chain seq x y z
N MET A 1 -52.26 -4.42 -20.47
CA MET A 1 -50.86 -4.24 -20.04
C MET A 1 -50.63 -4.60 -18.55
N SER A 2 -51.40 -5.52 -17.95
CA SER A 2 -51.27 -5.91 -16.51
C SER A 2 -50.60 -7.26 -16.27
N ASP A 3 -50.44 -8.11 -17.31
CA ASP A 3 -49.95 -9.48 -17.13
C ASP A 3 -48.44 -9.59 -16.91
N ASN A 4 -47.65 -8.65 -17.45
CA ASN A 4 -46.19 -8.61 -17.26
C ASN A 4 -45.77 -8.44 -15.78
N ARG A 5 -46.61 -7.82 -14.94
CA ARG A 5 -46.30 -7.61 -13.52
C ARG A 5 -46.49 -8.89 -12.70
N LYS A 6 -47.54 -9.67 -12.99
CA LYS A 6 -47.78 -10.99 -12.37
C LYS A 6 -46.72 -12.01 -12.79
N GLU A 7 -46.31 -11.99 -14.06
CA GLU A 7 -45.25 -12.87 -14.57
C GLU A 7 -43.88 -12.54 -13.96
N ALA A 8 -43.57 -11.25 -13.75
CA ALA A 8 -42.37 -10.82 -13.05
C ALA A 8 -42.40 -11.23 -11.56
N GLU A 9 -43.54 -11.09 -10.88
CA GLU A 9 -43.73 -11.54 -9.49
C GLU A 9 -43.63 -13.06 -9.34
N GLU A 10 -44.14 -13.85 -10.30
CA GLU A 10 -43.95 -15.31 -10.32
C GLU A 10 -42.52 -15.75 -10.61
N LYS A 11 -41.82 -15.07 -11.55
CA LYS A 11 -40.38 -15.32 -11.79
C LYS A 11 -39.53 -14.98 -10.56
N MET A 12 -39.90 -13.96 -9.80
CA MET A 12 -39.23 -13.61 -8.55
C MET A 12 -39.48 -14.64 -7.43
N LYS A 13 -40.65 -15.29 -7.40
CA LYS A 13 -40.99 -16.39 -6.47
C LYS A 13 -40.29 -17.71 -6.76
N LYS A 14 -39.79 -17.92 -7.99
CA LYS A 14 -39.00 -19.11 -8.38
C LYS A 14 -37.50 -18.98 -8.09
N ALA A 15 -37.05 -17.83 -7.59
CA ALA A 15 -35.69 -17.70 -7.07
C ALA A 15 -35.58 -18.50 -5.77
N ILE A 16 -34.62 -19.43 -5.68
CA ILE A 16 -34.34 -20.21 -4.47
C ILE A 16 -34.10 -19.24 -3.31
N PHE A 17 -35.11 -19.06 -2.44
CA PHE A 17 -35.02 -18.18 -1.30
C PHE A 17 -34.33 -18.90 -0.16
N ILE A 18 -33.00 -18.80 -0.12
CA ILE A 18 -32.21 -19.27 1.01
C ILE A 18 -32.38 -18.26 2.15
N SER A 19 -32.74 -18.75 3.34
CA SER A 19 -32.93 -17.91 4.53
C SER A 19 -31.62 -17.24 4.96
N ALA A 20 -31.73 -16.13 5.70
CA ALA A 20 -30.55 -15.45 6.24
C ALA A 20 -29.73 -16.39 7.15
N ASP A 21 -30.40 -17.18 7.99
CA ASP A 21 -29.73 -18.11 8.92
C ASP A 21 -28.90 -19.17 8.18
N CYS A 22 -29.41 -19.71 7.06
CA CYS A 22 -28.65 -20.63 6.22
C CYS A 22 -27.39 -19.97 5.64
N TRP A 23 -27.46 -18.71 5.20
CA TRP A 23 -26.28 -17.98 4.72
C TRP A 23 -25.27 -17.71 5.83
N LEU A 24 -25.73 -17.38 7.03
CA LEU A 24 -24.86 -17.15 8.19
C LEU A 24 -24.07 -18.41 8.57
N CYS A 25 -24.69 -19.59 8.53
CA CYS A 25 -23.98 -20.88 8.73
C CYS A 25 -22.92 -21.14 7.65
N VAL A 26 -23.18 -20.78 6.39
CA VAL A 26 -22.18 -20.90 5.31
C VAL A 26 -21.03 -19.93 5.55
N PHE A 27 -21.29 -18.75 6.10
CA PHE A 27 -20.26 -17.75 6.35
C PHE A 27 -19.26 -18.19 7.43
N ASP A 28 -19.68 -18.96 8.44
CA ASP A 28 -18.77 -19.54 9.45
C ASP A 28 -17.65 -20.40 8.82
N LEU A 29 -17.89 -20.96 7.63
CA LEU A 29 -16.94 -21.83 6.93
C LEU A 29 -15.97 -21.06 6.02
N LEU A 30 -16.21 -19.77 5.78
CA LEU A 30 -15.46 -18.97 4.82
C LEU A 30 -14.43 -18.05 5.51
N PRO A 31 -13.19 -17.97 5.00
CA PRO A 31 -12.21 -17.00 5.48
C PRO A 31 -12.73 -15.56 5.33
N PRO A 32 -12.35 -14.63 6.23
CA PRO A 32 -12.80 -13.24 6.17
C PRO A 32 -12.53 -12.55 4.82
N SER A 33 -11.42 -12.87 4.13
CA SER A 33 -11.16 -12.33 2.79
C SER A 33 -12.18 -12.79 1.74
N GLN A 34 -12.67 -14.03 1.82
CA GLN A 34 -13.69 -14.54 0.89
C GLN A 34 -15.06 -13.96 1.20
N LEU A 35 -15.40 -13.78 2.48
CA LEU A 35 -16.62 -13.07 2.86
C LEU A 35 -16.58 -11.61 2.44
N GLY A 36 -15.44 -10.96 2.64
CA GLY A 36 -15.28 -9.54 2.42
C GLY A 36 -15.17 -9.08 0.99
N LEU A 37 -14.37 -9.80 0.21
CA LEU A 37 -14.15 -9.49 -1.20
C LEU A 37 -15.07 -10.29 -2.11
N GLY A 38 -15.50 -11.47 -1.67
CA GLY A 38 -16.49 -12.29 -2.34
C GLY A 38 -17.90 -11.91 -1.94
N SER A 39 -18.42 -12.57 -0.91
CA SER A 39 -19.85 -12.53 -0.58
C SER A 39 -20.40 -11.10 -0.42
N ALA A 40 -19.77 -10.27 0.40
CA ALA A 40 -20.24 -8.92 0.69
C ALA A 40 -20.29 -8.00 -0.55
N MET A 41 -19.46 -8.28 -1.56
CA MET A 41 -19.32 -7.40 -2.73
C MET A 41 -20.22 -7.82 -3.89
N ILE A 42 -20.94 -8.93 -3.75
CA ILE A 42 -21.90 -9.42 -4.75
C ILE A 42 -23.15 -8.55 -4.77
N SER A 43 -23.68 -8.13 -3.61
CA SER A 43 -24.87 -7.29 -3.53
C SER A 43 -25.03 -6.63 -2.17
N HIS A 44 -25.84 -5.57 -2.10
CA HIS A 44 -26.23 -4.94 -0.83
C HIS A 44 -26.88 -5.92 0.17
N ARG A 45 -27.57 -6.96 -0.32
CA ARG A 45 -28.16 -7.99 0.54
C ARG A 45 -27.08 -8.85 1.22
N PHE A 46 -26.07 -9.26 0.46
CA PHE A 46 -24.95 -10.01 1.04
C PHE A 46 -24.06 -9.12 1.91
N ASP A 47 -23.85 -7.85 1.55
CA ASP A 47 -23.19 -6.87 2.42
C ASP A 47 -23.91 -6.78 3.77
N PHE A 48 -25.25 -6.68 3.76
CA PHE A 48 -26.04 -6.70 4.98
C PHE A 48 -25.79 -7.98 5.79
N TYR A 49 -25.92 -9.18 5.19
CA TYR A 49 -25.72 -10.43 5.93
C TYR A 49 -24.29 -10.63 6.44
N VAL A 50 -23.28 -10.26 5.66
CA VAL A 50 -21.89 -10.29 6.10
C VAL A 50 -21.70 -9.30 7.26
N ASN A 51 -22.29 -8.12 7.18
CA ASN A 51 -22.27 -7.16 8.28
C ASN A 51 -23.02 -7.66 9.52
N GLU A 52 -24.14 -8.37 9.38
CA GLU A 52 -24.87 -9.02 10.47
C GLU A 52 -24.02 -10.09 11.15
N HIS A 53 -23.41 -10.98 10.36
CA HIS A 53 -22.49 -12.01 10.83
C HIS A 53 -21.35 -11.41 11.67
N PHE A 54 -20.80 -10.26 11.23
CA PHE A 54 -19.72 -9.57 11.92
C PHE A 54 -20.17 -8.50 12.93
N LYS A 55 -21.46 -8.39 13.28
CA LYS A 55 -21.95 -7.39 14.25
C LYS A 55 -21.20 -7.39 15.59
N THR A 56 -20.67 -8.53 16.01
CA THR A 56 -19.97 -8.69 17.28
C THR A 56 -18.44 -8.52 17.17
N ARG A 57 -17.88 -8.36 15.96
CA ARG A 57 -16.43 -8.29 15.73
C ARG A 57 -16.05 -7.31 14.62
N LYS A 58 -15.26 -6.27 14.96
CA LYS A 58 -14.44 -5.55 13.96
C LYS A 58 -13.52 -6.56 13.28
N TRP A 59 -13.49 -6.59 11.96
CA TRP A 59 -12.73 -7.60 11.24
C TRP A 59 -11.79 -6.97 10.21
N THR A 60 -10.64 -7.60 10.07
CA THR A 60 -9.56 -7.21 9.16
C THR A 60 -9.54 -8.19 8.00
N LEU A 61 -9.44 -7.67 6.77
CA LEU A 61 -9.15 -8.50 5.62
C LEU A 61 -7.82 -9.25 5.83
N ALA A 62 -7.74 -10.47 5.32
CA ALA A 62 -6.52 -11.26 5.39
C ALA A 62 -5.48 -10.74 4.37
N PHE A 63 -4.59 -11.63 3.95
CA PHE A 63 -3.64 -11.36 2.87
C PHE A 63 -4.35 -11.36 1.52
N ILE A 64 -4.12 -10.30 0.74
CA ILE A 64 -4.64 -10.12 -0.62
C ILE A 64 -3.43 -9.90 -1.54
N ARG A 65 -3.42 -10.55 -2.70
CA ARG A 65 -2.44 -10.32 -3.76
C ARG A 65 -3.13 -9.95 -5.05
N ILE A 66 -2.73 -8.81 -5.60
CA ILE A 66 -3.07 -8.35 -6.95
C ILE A 66 -1.93 -8.76 -7.86
N ARG A 67 -2.24 -9.54 -8.89
CA ARG A 67 -1.25 -10.07 -9.83
C ARG A 67 -1.79 -10.09 -11.24
N ARG A 68 -0.90 -10.23 -12.21
CA ARG A 68 -1.24 -10.46 -13.61
C ARG A 68 -1.85 -11.86 -13.79
N LYS A 69 -2.91 -11.93 -14.58
CA LYS A 69 -3.47 -13.13 -15.20
C LYS A 69 -3.44 -12.91 -16.73
N ILE A 70 -3.28 -14.00 -17.47
CA ILE A 70 -3.46 -13.99 -18.93
C ILE A 70 -4.93 -14.32 -19.19
N GLY A 71 -5.64 -13.40 -19.85
CA GLY A 71 -7.02 -13.56 -20.30
C GLY A 71 -7.12 -14.57 -21.45
N GLU A 72 -8.35 -14.92 -21.81
CA GLU A 72 -8.62 -15.90 -22.88
C GLU A 72 -8.06 -15.44 -24.24
N ASN A 73 -7.98 -14.12 -24.44
CA ASN A 73 -7.47 -13.50 -25.67
C ASN A 73 -5.96 -13.17 -25.60
N GLY A 74 -5.24 -13.67 -24.59
CA GLY A 74 -3.82 -13.36 -24.37
C GLY A 74 -3.57 -11.98 -23.72
N THR A 75 -4.62 -11.23 -23.40
CA THR A 75 -4.57 -9.93 -22.73
C THR A 75 -4.05 -10.07 -21.30
N LYS A 76 -3.23 -9.11 -20.85
CA LYS A 76 -2.78 -9.05 -19.46
C LYS A 76 -3.86 -8.38 -18.60
N GLU A 77 -4.41 -9.12 -17.64
CA GLU A 77 -5.51 -8.66 -16.80
C GLU A 77 -5.17 -8.76 -15.31
N MET A 78 -5.77 -7.90 -14.50
CA MET A 78 -5.70 -7.99 -13.05
C MET A 78 -6.45 -9.23 -12.52
N ALA A 79 -5.81 -9.93 -11.59
CA ALA A 79 -6.46 -10.94 -10.76
C ALA A 79 -6.18 -10.68 -9.26
N ILE A 80 -7.20 -10.90 -8.44
CA ILE A 80 -7.08 -10.86 -6.98
C ILE A 80 -7.02 -12.29 -6.47
N VAL A 81 -6.05 -12.60 -5.61
CA VAL A 81 -5.95 -13.92 -4.96
C VAL A 81 -5.72 -13.78 -3.46
N ASN A 82 -6.15 -14.80 -2.71
CA ASN A 82 -5.85 -14.90 -1.27
C ASN A 82 -4.46 -15.51 -1.01
N SER A 83 -4.13 -15.75 0.27
CA SER A 83 -2.87 -16.40 0.69
C SER A 83 -2.67 -17.80 0.12
N SER A 84 -3.75 -18.51 -0.20
CA SER A 84 -3.73 -19.83 -0.83
C SER A 84 -3.75 -19.76 -2.36
N SER A 85 -3.51 -18.58 -2.94
CA SER A 85 -3.56 -18.32 -4.39
C SER A 85 -4.91 -18.63 -5.05
N LYS A 86 -5.99 -18.76 -4.26
CA LYS A 86 -7.35 -18.92 -4.78
C LYS A 86 -7.87 -17.57 -5.27
N SER A 87 -8.48 -17.58 -6.46
CA SER A 87 -9.09 -16.39 -7.05
C SER A 87 -10.16 -15.81 -6.15
N LEU A 88 -10.14 -14.49 -6.00
CA LEU A 88 -11.18 -13.70 -5.36
C LEU A 88 -11.83 -12.82 -6.42
N PRO A 89 -13.13 -12.58 -6.34
CA PRO A 89 -13.79 -11.71 -7.31
C PRO A 89 -13.29 -10.27 -7.14
N ILE A 90 -13.30 -9.52 -8.24
CA ILE A 90 -12.95 -8.10 -8.24
C ILE A 90 -14.14 -7.30 -7.71
N PRO A 91 -13.97 -6.57 -6.60
CA PRO A 91 -14.98 -5.68 -6.05
C PRO A 91 -15.60 -4.73 -7.08
N GLN A 92 -16.93 -4.82 -7.27
CA GLN A 92 -17.68 -3.87 -8.10
C GLN A 92 -18.40 -2.78 -7.30
N ILE A 93 -18.46 -2.93 -5.98
CA ILE A 93 -19.13 -2.00 -5.05
C ILE A 93 -18.10 -1.49 -4.04
N GLN A 94 -18.45 -0.43 -3.31
CA GLN A 94 -17.63 0.08 -2.21
C GLN A 94 -17.53 -0.94 -1.07
N MET A 95 -16.42 -0.91 -0.33
CA MET A 95 -16.17 -1.84 0.77
C MET A 95 -17.21 -1.71 1.91
N PRO A 96 -17.59 -2.84 2.56
CA PRO A 96 -18.42 -2.82 3.75
C PRO A 96 -17.82 -1.93 4.84
N ARG A 97 -18.66 -1.09 5.47
CA ARG A 97 -18.23 -0.12 6.51
C ARG A 97 -17.59 -0.76 7.73
N LYS A 98 -17.86 -2.05 7.98
CA LYS A 98 -17.34 -2.78 9.15
C LYS A 98 -15.94 -3.37 8.97
N VAL A 99 -15.38 -3.30 7.76
CA VAL A 99 -13.96 -3.65 7.57
C VAL A 99 -13.10 -2.57 8.21
N THR A 100 -12.20 -2.98 9.10
CA THR A 100 -11.37 -2.04 9.89
C THR A 100 -9.89 -2.11 9.54
N GLY A 101 -9.54 -2.76 8.43
CA GLY A 101 -8.17 -2.86 7.96
C GLY A 101 -7.92 -4.16 7.20
N PHE A 102 -6.65 -4.43 6.96
CA PHE A 102 -6.17 -5.62 6.25
C PHE A 102 -4.87 -6.14 6.88
N ALA A 103 -4.48 -7.38 6.61
CA ALA A 103 -3.16 -7.87 7.00
C ALA A 103 -2.10 -7.31 6.04
N SER A 104 -2.23 -7.66 4.76
CA SER A 104 -1.34 -7.17 3.71
C SER A 104 -2.02 -7.16 2.36
N ILE A 105 -1.75 -6.14 1.55
CA ILE A 105 -2.04 -6.08 0.12
C ILE A 105 -0.69 -6.14 -0.61
N SER A 106 -0.49 -7.17 -1.42
CA SER A 106 0.67 -7.34 -2.29
C SER A 106 0.26 -6.99 -3.71
N ILE A 107 0.96 -6.08 -4.37
CA ILE A 107 0.67 -5.64 -5.74
C ILE A 107 1.87 -5.97 -6.60
N THR A 108 1.66 -6.82 -7.60
CA THR A 108 2.67 -7.21 -8.59
C THR A 108 2.18 -7.01 -10.01
N TYR A 109 1.12 -6.24 -10.19
CA TYR A 109 0.57 -5.83 -11.48
C TYR A 109 -0.29 -4.59 -11.26
N ILE A 110 -0.15 -3.57 -12.10
CA ILE A 110 -1.03 -2.41 -12.11
C ILE A 110 -1.63 -2.23 -13.49
N ASP A 111 -2.96 -2.28 -13.53
CA ASP A 111 -3.79 -1.81 -14.62
C ASP A 111 -4.83 -0.77 -14.11
N GLN A 112 -5.71 -0.32 -14.99
CA GLN A 112 -6.81 0.57 -14.60
C GLN A 112 -7.73 -0.07 -13.54
N ASN A 113 -7.95 -1.38 -13.61
CA ASN A 113 -8.75 -2.11 -12.62
C ASN A 113 -8.09 -2.12 -11.24
N THR A 114 -6.77 -2.14 -11.18
CA THR A 114 -5.98 -2.04 -9.95
C THR A 114 -6.18 -0.68 -9.31
N ILE A 115 -6.12 0.42 -10.08
CA ILE A 115 -6.41 1.77 -9.57
C ILE A 115 -7.86 1.88 -9.09
N ALA A 116 -8.81 1.35 -9.85
CA ALA A 116 -10.22 1.34 -9.46
C ALA A 116 -10.44 0.53 -8.16
N PHE A 117 -9.78 -0.61 -8.02
CA PHE A 117 -9.80 -1.42 -6.80
C PHE A 117 -9.24 -0.65 -5.61
N LEU A 118 -8.07 -0.02 -5.73
CA LEU A 118 -7.46 0.76 -4.64
C LEU A 118 -8.33 1.96 -4.25
N ASN A 119 -9.00 2.61 -5.21
CA ASN A 119 -9.95 3.68 -4.93
C ASN A 119 -11.14 3.22 -4.08
N ARG A 120 -11.64 2.00 -4.26
CA ARG A 120 -12.71 1.43 -3.41
C ARG A 120 -12.24 1.20 -1.97
N PHE A 121 -10.93 1.06 -1.77
CA PHE A 121 -10.28 0.91 -0.47
C PHE A 121 -9.86 2.25 0.17
N ARG A 122 -10.03 3.37 -0.54
CA ARG A 122 -9.67 4.70 -0.04
C ARG A 122 -10.20 5.03 1.35
N PRO A 123 -11.45 4.67 1.74
CA PRO A 123 -11.92 4.91 3.11
C PRO A 123 -11.09 4.18 4.18
N LEU A 124 -10.60 2.98 3.88
CA LEU A 124 -9.73 2.23 4.79
C LEU A 124 -8.36 2.89 4.90
N PHE A 125 -7.78 3.29 3.77
CA PHE A 125 -6.51 4.01 3.73
C PHE A 125 -6.59 5.37 4.46
N ALA A 126 -7.74 6.04 4.39
CA ALA A 126 -8.01 7.30 5.08
C ALA A 126 -8.21 7.14 6.59
N SER A 127 -8.53 5.93 7.08
CA SER A 127 -8.92 5.70 8.48
C SER A 127 -7.81 5.07 9.32
N TYR A 128 -6.82 4.41 8.71
CA TYR A 128 -5.84 3.61 9.43
C TYR A 128 -4.40 3.86 8.96
N PRO A 129 -3.42 3.73 9.87
CA PRO A 129 -1.99 3.76 9.54
C PRO A 129 -1.62 2.74 8.46
N ILE A 130 -0.81 3.16 7.49
CA ILE A 130 -0.33 2.34 6.38
C ILE A 130 1.17 2.10 6.53
N ASN A 131 1.57 0.85 6.31
CA ASN A 131 2.98 0.45 6.17
C ASN A 131 3.25 0.20 4.68
N LEU A 132 3.93 1.13 4.02
CA LEU A 132 4.19 1.07 2.60
C LEU A 132 5.61 0.57 2.33
N ALA A 133 5.75 -0.38 1.41
CA ALA A 133 7.01 -0.84 0.87
C ALA A 133 6.89 -0.92 -0.65
N ILE A 134 7.78 -0.22 -1.36
CA ILE A 134 7.80 -0.20 -2.82
C ILE A 134 9.18 -0.65 -3.29
N ILE A 135 9.19 -1.67 -4.16
CA ILE A 135 10.38 -2.19 -4.80
C ILE A 135 10.14 -2.12 -6.31
N THR A 136 10.86 -1.22 -6.96
CA THR A 136 10.96 -1.12 -8.41
C THR A 136 12.33 -0.56 -8.76
N TYR A 137 12.83 -0.92 -9.94
CA TYR A 137 14.11 -0.43 -10.46
C TYR A 137 13.92 0.53 -11.64
N ASN A 138 12.67 0.84 -12.00
CA ASN A 138 12.32 1.66 -13.15
C ASN A 138 11.71 2.99 -12.68
N ASN A 139 12.34 4.10 -13.07
CA ASN A 139 11.93 5.44 -12.66
C ASN A 139 10.57 5.84 -13.24
N CYS A 140 10.21 5.39 -14.44
CA CYS A 140 8.90 5.67 -15.04
C CYS A 140 7.77 4.99 -14.27
N ILE A 141 7.98 3.75 -13.81
CA ILE A 141 7.02 3.03 -12.97
C ILE A 141 6.87 3.74 -11.63
N LEU A 142 7.99 4.19 -11.07
CA LEU A 142 7.96 4.94 -9.82
C LEU A 142 7.16 6.23 -9.97
N GLU A 143 7.45 7.03 -11.00
CA GLU A 143 6.68 8.23 -11.34
C GLU A 143 5.19 7.92 -11.46
N PHE A 144 4.84 6.85 -12.16
CA PHE A 144 3.45 6.41 -12.29
C PHE A 144 2.80 6.09 -10.93
N ILE A 145 3.48 5.35 -10.05
CA ILE A 145 3.00 5.03 -8.70
C ILE A 145 2.79 6.32 -7.89
N LEU A 146 3.71 7.29 -8.00
CA LEU A 146 3.63 8.57 -7.32
C LEU A 146 2.44 9.41 -7.80
N HIS A 147 2.13 9.40 -9.09
CA HIS A 147 1.00 10.16 -9.60
C HIS A 147 -0.35 9.48 -9.35
N ASN A 148 -0.43 8.15 -9.48
CA ASN A 148 -1.72 7.44 -9.52
C ASN A 148 -2.10 6.74 -8.22
N ILE A 149 -1.11 6.30 -7.43
CA ILE A 149 -1.36 5.51 -6.21
C ILE A 149 -1.07 6.32 -4.95
N TRP A 150 -0.01 7.11 -4.94
CA TRP A 150 0.37 7.90 -3.77
C TRP A 150 -0.76 8.81 -3.23
N PRO A 151 -1.57 9.51 -4.07
CA PRO A 151 -2.68 10.33 -3.57
C PRO A 151 -3.75 9.54 -2.79
N LEU A 152 -3.80 8.22 -2.97
CA LEU A 152 -4.72 7.33 -2.25
C LEU A 152 -4.20 6.95 -0.85
N LEU A 153 -2.88 6.99 -0.64
CA LEU A 153 -2.20 6.43 0.53
C LEU A 153 -1.52 7.48 1.41
N GLY A 154 -0.92 8.51 0.80
CA GLY A 154 0.13 9.37 1.36
C GLY A 154 -0.15 9.93 2.75
N LYS A 155 -1.37 10.40 3.00
CA LYS A 155 -1.75 11.09 4.25
C LYS A 155 -1.60 10.23 5.52
N ASN A 156 -1.74 8.91 5.40
CA ASN A 156 -1.73 7.98 6.53
C ASN A 156 -0.58 6.98 6.49
N ILE A 157 0.46 7.24 5.69
CA ILE A 157 1.67 6.43 5.73
C ILE A 157 2.37 6.70 7.06
N HIS A 158 2.53 5.65 7.87
CA HIS A 158 3.27 5.69 9.14
C HIS A 158 4.67 5.12 9.01
N PHE A 159 4.82 4.14 8.13
CA PHE A 159 6.06 3.45 7.86
C PHE A 159 6.27 3.42 6.36
N ILE A 160 7.44 3.85 5.90
CA ILE A 160 7.87 3.68 4.53
C ILE A 160 9.18 2.92 4.46
N GLU A 161 9.24 2.01 3.51
CA GLU A 161 10.41 1.21 3.20
C GLU A 161 10.78 1.43 1.73
N PHE A 162 12.02 1.85 1.50
CA PHE A 162 12.50 2.26 0.19
C PHE A 162 13.98 1.97 -0.08
N THR A 163 14.34 1.98 -1.36
CA THR A 163 15.73 2.04 -1.85
C THR A 163 16.20 3.49 -1.98
N ALA A 164 17.51 3.71 -2.09
CA ALA A 164 18.05 5.07 -2.29
C ALA A 164 17.51 5.71 -3.58
N THR A 165 17.46 4.94 -4.67
CA THR A 165 16.89 5.36 -5.96
C THR A 165 15.43 5.80 -5.82
N PHE A 166 14.62 5.03 -5.08
CA PHE A 166 13.23 5.38 -4.85
C PHE A 166 13.09 6.75 -4.17
N PHE A 167 13.86 6.99 -3.12
CA PHE A 167 13.77 8.24 -2.37
C PHE A 167 14.22 9.45 -3.20
N HIS A 168 15.29 9.28 -3.99
CA HIS A 168 15.77 10.31 -4.89
C HIS A 168 14.68 10.75 -5.87
N CYS A 169 14.05 9.79 -6.55
CA CYS A 169 12.95 10.07 -7.47
C CYS A 169 11.72 10.65 -6.74
N LEU A 170 11.40 10.13 -5.54
CA LEU A 170 10.29 10.64 -4.73
C LEU A 170 10.46 12.15 -4.46
N ARG A 171 11.67 12.58 -4.10
CA ARG A 171 11.97 14.00 -3.88
C ARG A 171 12.04 14.80 -5.16
N HIS A 172 12.45 14.20 -6.28
CA HIS A 172 12.44 14.88 -7.57
C HIS A 172 11.02 15.28 -7.98
N PHE A 173 10.05 14.38 -7.83
CA PHE A 173 8.64 14.65 -8.18
C PHE A 173 7.90 15.44 -7.10
N VAL A 174 8.18 15.16 -5.83
CA VAL A 174 7.54 15.83 -4.69
C VAL A 174 8.60 16.20 -3.64
N PRO A 175 9.28 17.34 -3.78
CA PRO A 175 10.39 17.72 -2.90
C PRO A 175 10.03 17.76 -1.40
N SER A 176 8.80 18.17 -1.09
CA SER A 176 8.25 18.33 0.27
C SER A 176 7.65 17.05 0.86
N ILE A 177 7.73 15.91 0.17
CA ILE A 177 6.99 14.68 0.48
C ILE A 177 7.07 14.20 1.94
N LEU A 178 8.23 14.35 2.57
CA LEU A 178 8.46 13.92 3.95
C LEU A 178 7.70 14.80 4.96
N ASN A 179 7.50 16.08 4.63
CA ASN A 179 6.69 16.99 5.43
C ASN A 179 5.20 16.85 5.11
N ASP A 180 4.86 16.52 3.86
CA ASP A 180 3.48 16.31 3.40
C ASP A 180 2.87 14.99 3.90
N CYS A 181 3.68 14.14 4.56
CA CYS A 181 3.24 12.93 5.25
C CYS A 181 3.20 13.16 6.77
N PRO A 182 2.15 13.83 7.33
CA PRO A 182 2.10 14.20 8.74
C PRO A 182 2.08 12.98 9.68
N SER A 183 1.67 11.84 9.16
CA SER A 183 1.57 10.58 9.89
C SER A 183 2.86 9.76 9.85
N LEU A 184 3.85 10.15 9.04
CA LEU A 184 5.09 9.39 8.83
C LEU A 184 5.95 9.42 10.08
N ARG A 185 6.25 8.22 10.60
CA ARG A 185 7.05 8.03 11.82
C ARG A 185 8.31 7.24 11.56
N VAL A 186 8.28 6.32 10.61
CA VAL A 186 9.39 5.39 10.39
C VAL A 186 9.78 5.39 8.93
N ILE A 187 11.06 5.62 8.67
CA ILE A 187 11.70 5.42 7.39
C ILE A 187 12.65 4.24 7.53
N ASN A 188 12.60 3.29 6.60
CA ASN A 188 13.51 2.15 6.53
C ASN A 188 14.20 2.09 5.16
N ALA A 189 15.49 2.46 5.13
CA ALA A 189 16.32 2.47 3.94
C ALA A 189 17.13 1.17 3.83
N TYR A 190 16.95 0.42 2.75
CA TYR A 190 17.63 -0.87 2.51
C TYR A 190 18.98 -0.78 1.78
N SER A 191 19.33 0.40 1.27
CA SER A 191 20.56 0.58 0.47
C SER A 191 21.67 1.23 1.29
N SER A 192 22.90 0.73 1.12
CA SER A 192 24.12 1.14 1.82
C SER A 192 24.70 2.50 1.41
N GLY A 193 23.91 3.36 0.78
CA GLY A 193 24.33 4.69 0.30
C GLY A 193 23.49 5.85 0.85
N PHE A 194 22.57 5.58 1.78
CA PHE A 194 21.67 6.62 2.29
C PHE A 194 22.23 7.23 3.58
N PHE A 195 22.74 8.46 3.48
CA PHE A 195 23.39 9.14 4.60
C PHE A 195 22.61 10.37 5.01
N ILE A 196 22.51 10.60 6.32
CA ILE A 196 22.02 11.87 6.86
C ILE A 196 23.11 12.92 6.62
N GLU A 197 22.72 14.08 6.09
CA GLU A 197 23.65 15.16 5.76
C GLU A 197 23.22 16.46 6.44
N PHE A 198 24.21 17.31 6.76
CA PHE A 198 24.00 18.59 7.41
C PHE A 198 24.63 19.72 6.58
N PRO A 199 24.09 20.95 6.64
CA PRO A 199 22.93 21.37 7.46
C PRO A 199 21.61 20.75 6.98
N ALA A 200 20.67 20.54 7.90
CA ALA A 200 19.37 19.98 7.61
C ALA A 200 18.54 20.94 6.75
N ASP A 201 18.14 20.49 5.57
CA ASP A 201 17.41 21.27 4.56
C ASP A 201 16.48 20.36 3.76
N ASP A 202 15.30 20.84 3.39
CA ASP A 202 14.30 20.15 2.58
C ASP A 202 13.97 20.90 1.27
N SER A 203 14.72 21.96 0.95
CA SER A 203 14.60 22.69 -0.30
C SER A 203 14.74 21.77 -1.53
N ALA A 204 14.22 22.21 -2.68
CA ALA A 204 14.29 21.45 -3.93
C ALA A 204 15.74 21.14 -4.37
N THR A 205 16.70 21.92 -3.90
CA THR A 205 18.14 21.74 -4.18
C THR A 205 18.88 20.94 -3.10
N ALA A 206 18.24 20.69 -1.95
CA ALA A 206 18.84 19.93 -0.86
C ALA A 206 19.09 18.48 -1.26
N SER A 207 20.17 17.88 -0.75
CA SER A 207 20.42 16.45 -0.94
C SER A 207 19.38 15.60 -0.20
N ASP A 208 19.24 14.34 -0.62
CA ASP A 208 18.35 13.38 0.03
C ASP A 208 18.66 13.22 1.53
N GLY A 209 19.94 13.28 1.88
CA GLY A 209 20.42 13.21 3.25
C GLY A 209 20.03 14.41 4.10
N GLN A 210 20.11 15.62 3.52
CA GLN A 210 19.69 16.85 4.18
C GLN A 210 18.19 16.84 4.47
N ALA A 211 17.38 16.33 3.55
CA ALA A 211 15.93 16.26 3.72
C ALA A 211 15.53 15.26 4.81
N VAL A 212 16.20 14.11 4.89
CA VAL A 212 15.97 13.18 6.00
C VAL A 212 16.44 13.78 7.33
N ALA A 213 17.55 14.52 7.36
CA ALA A 213 18.00 15.25 8.55
C ALA A 213 16.96 16.29 9.00
N LYS A 214 16.36 17.03 8.05
CA LYS A 214 15.31 18.00 8.30
C LYS A 214 14.03 17.34 8.81
N TRP A 215 13.63 16.23 8.21
CA TRP A 215 12.49 15.46 8.67
C TRP A 215 12.71 14.93 10.09
N LEU A 216 13.88 14.36 10.40
CA LEU A 216 14.20 13.84 11.75
C LEU A 216 14.23 14.94 12.81
N SER A 217 14.75 16.13 12.47
CA SER A 217 14.85 17.25 13.41
C SER A 217 13.53 17.99 13.62
N THR A 218 12.55 17.82 12.72
CA THR A 218 11.23 18.44 12.84
C THR A 218 10.33 17.58 13.74
N PRO A 219 9.90 18.05 14.92
CA PRO A 219 9.03 17.28 15.81
C PRO A 219 7.67 16.97 15.16
N LEU A 220 7.09 15.82 15.50
CA LEU A 220 5.67 15.56 15.20
C LEU A 220 4.79 16.36 16.17
N GLN A 221 3.59 16.75 15.71
CA GLN A 221 2.62 17.50 16.52
C GLN A 221 2.25 16.80 17.85
N ASN A 222 2.36 15.48 17.89
CA ASN A 222 2.06 14.66 19.08
C ASN A 222 3.31 14.28 19.90
N ASN A 223 4.48 14.87 19.62
CA ASN A 223 5.78 14.60 20.26
C ASN A 223 6.22 13.13 20.25
N VAL A 224 5.66 12.29 19.36
CA VAL A 224 6.13 10.92 19.21
C VAL A 224 7.45 10.92 18.44
N PRO A 225 8.45 10.13 18.85
CA PRO A 225 9.71 10.06 18.13
C PRO A 225 9.54 9.54 16.71
N LYS A 226 10.25 10.20 15.80
CA LYS A 226 10.53 9.70 14.45
C LYS A 226 11.67 8.69 14.51
N LEU A 227 11.68 7.75 13.57
CA LEU A 227 12.68 6.69 13.51
C LEU A 227 13.18 6.50 12.09
N PHE A 228 14.48 6.70 11.89
CA PHE A 228 15.17 6.34 10.66
C PHE A 228 15.96 5.05 10.89
N LYS A 229 15.71 4.04 10.06
CA LYS A 229 16.44 2.77 10.02
C LYS A 229 17.22 2.70 8.73
N CYS A 230 18.49 2.33 8.81
CA CYS A 230 19.35 2.13 7.67
C CYS A 230 20.30 0.96 7.94
N SER A 231 20.58 0.16 6.90
CA SER A 231 21.61 -0.87 6.90
C SER A 231 22.87 -0.36 6.21
N PHE A 232 24.03 -0.61 6.80
CA PHE A 232 25.32 -0.23 6.23
C PHE A 232 26.35 -1.35 6.35
N ASN A 233 27.33 -1.32 5.45
CA ASN A 233 28.48 -2.21 5.48
C ASN A 233 29.48 -1.75 6.55
N LYS A 234 30.04 -2.71 7.29
CA LYS A 234 30.92 -2.48 8.43
C LYS A 234 32.22 -1.75 8.09
N ASP A 235 32.66 -1.84 6.84
CA ASP A 235 33.98 -1.39 6.42
C ASP A 235 34.01 0.12 6.10
N ASP A 236 32.86 0.80 6.18
CA ASP A 236 32.75 2.25 6.05
C ASP A 236 32.97 2.93 7.42
N GLY A 237 34.24 3.03 7.83
CA GLY A 237 34.65 3.66 9.11
C GLY A 237 34.24 5.14 9.24
N THR A 238 33.97 5.81 8.11
CA THR A 238 33.46 7.18 8.05
C THR A 238 32.01 7.31 8.53
N LEU A 239 31.21 6.26 8.38
CA LEU A 239 29.80 6.28 8.73
C LEU A 239 29.53 6.16 10.24
N ALA A 240 30.29 5.31 10.94
CA ALA A 240 30.16 5.15 12.38
C ALA A 240 30.37 6.49 13.11
N SER A 241 31.37 7.25 12.67
CA SER A 241 31.70 8.59 13.18
C SER A 241 30.57 9.60 12.91
N LYS A 242 29.98 9.60 11.71
CA LYS A 242 28.82 10.46 11.38
C LYS A 242 27.57 10.11 12.19
N ILE A 243 27.33 8.82 12.43
CA ILE A 243 26.20 8.33 13.25
C ILE A 243 26.37 8.73 14.71
N GLU A 244 27.56 8.59 15.29
CA GLU A 244 27.80 9.02 16.67
C GLU A 244 27.67 10.54 16.82
N ALA A 245 28.18 11.32 15.86
CA ALA A 245 27.93 12.77 15.82
C ALA A 245 26.44 13.12 15.75
N PHE A 246 25.64 12.32 15.04
CA PHE A 246 24.18 12.50 14.94
C PHE A 246 23.41 12.08 16.21
N LYS A 247 23.78 10.95 16.84
CA LYS A 247 23.17 10.50 18.09
C LYS A 247 23.34 11.53 19.21
N MET A 248 24.44 12.27 19.18
CA MET A 248 24.71 13.36 20.14
C MET A 248 23.85 14.61 19.89
N SER A 249 23.21 14.75 18.72
CA SER A 249 22.45 15.95 18.34
C SER A 249 20.92 15.76 18.29
N VAL A 250 20.35 14.54 18.21
CA VAL A 250 18.90 14.32 18.06
C VAL A 250 18.37 13.11 18.87
N VAL A 251 17.12 13.21 19.36
CA VAL A 251 16.40 12.18 20.13
C VAL A 251 15.84 11.05 19.24
N HIS A 252 16.14 9.80 19.62
CA HIS A 252 15.64 8.51 19.11
C HIS A 252 16.04 8.05 17.69
N PHE A 253 17.34 7.79 17.51
CA PHE A 253 17.90 7.07 16.36
C PHE A 253 18.07 5.56 16.68
N CYS A 254 17.57 4.65 15.84
CA CYS A 254 17.83 3.21 15.99
C CYS A 254 18.54 2.66 14.75
N VAL A 255 19.82 2.37 14.93
CA VAL A 255 20.64 1.67 13.95
C VAL A 255 20.47 0.17 14.12
N THR A 256 19.98 -0.51 13.09
CA THR A 256 19.98 -1.98 13.05
C THR A 256 21.19 -2.49 12.28
N ARG A 257 22.13 -3.11 13.01
CA ARG A 257 23.30 -3.77 12.45
C ARG A 257 22.88 -5.05 11.71
N THR A 258 22.97 -5.07 10.39
CA THR A 258 22.79 -6.31 9.61
C THR A 258 24.15 -7.01 9.55
N ASN A 259 24.39 -7.96 10.46
CA ASN A 259 25.46 -8.92 10.22
C ASN A 259 25.02 -9.81 9.06
N GLY A 260 25.77 -9.78 7.96
CA GLY A 260 25.64 -10.80 6.92
C GLY A 260 25.74 -12.18 7.56
N GLN A 261 24.88 -13.09 7.10
CA GLN A 261 24.54 -14.42 7.64
C GLN A 261 23.33 -14.47 8.59
N ASN A 262 22.40 -15.34 8.19
CA ASN A 262 21.20 -15.81 8.90
C ASN A 262 21.44 -15.95 10.42
N GLY A 263 21.21 -14.88 11.17
CA GLY A 263 21.49 -14.81 12.59
C GLY A 263 20.34 -14.11 13.32
N LYS A 264 19.49 -14.92 13.97
CA LYS A 264 18.50 -14.58 15.00
C LYS A 264 18.14 -13.08 15.10
N ARG A 265 16.99 -12.71 14.54
CA ARG A 265 16.30 -11.42 14.79
C ARG A 265 16.16 -11.21 16.30
N LYS A 266 17.08 -10.47 16.93
CA LYS A 266 16.88 -9.94 18.28
C LYS A 266 15.67 -9.01 18.21
N ARG A 267 14.61 -9.41 18.90
CA ARG A 267 13.38 -8.64 19.12
C ARG A 267 13.79 -7.29 19.73
N LEU A 268 13.82 -6.24 18.91
CA LEU A 268 13.89 -4.87 19.42
C LEU A 268 12.55 -4.60 20.10
N ILE A 269 12.62 -4.51 21.41
CA ILE A 269 11.54 -4.09 22.30
C ILE A 269 11.18 -2.66 21.91
N GLY A 270 9.91 -2.42 21.55
CA GLY A 270 9.37 -1.06 21.46
C GLY A 270 8.95 -0.54 20.09
N THR A 271 8.48 -1.36 19.15
CA THR A 271 7.33 -0.99 18.29
C THR A 271 6.76 -2.26 17.72
N SER A 272 5.54 -2.63 18.14
CA SER A 272 4.71 -3.51 17.33
C SER A 272 4.35 -2.73 16.06
N LEU A 273 5.26 -2.69 15.08
CA LEU A 273 4.92 -2.39 13.70
C LEU A 273 3.94 -3.49 13.31
N SER A 274 2.65 -3.19 13.45
CA SER A 274 1.61 -4.18 13.25
C SER A 274 1.81 -4.78 11.86
N TRP A 275 1.82 -6.10 11.74
CA TRP A 275 1.74 -6.82 10.45
C TRP A 275 0.41 -6.59 9.73
N ARG A 276 -0.29 -5.50 10.07
CA ARG A 276 -1.56 -5.05 9.54
C ARG A 276 -1.33 -3.79 8.72
N ASN A 277 -2.22 -3.59 7.76
CA ASN A 277 -2.25 -2.49 6.82
C ASN A 277 -0.95 -2.34 6.01
N LYS A 278 -0.28 -3.46 5.73
CA LYS A 278 0.92 -3.46 4.89
C LYS A 278 0.53 -3.41 3.42
N ILE A 279 1.04 -2.45 2.67
CA ILE A 279 0.98 -2.42 1.22
C ILE A 279 2.38 -2.66 0.70
N PHE A 280 2.54 -3.72 -0.08
CA PHE A 280 3.80 -4.10 -0.69
C PHE A 280 3.65 -4.10 -2.20
N MET A 281 4.46 -3.31 -2.89
CA MET A 281 4.50 -3.24 -4.35
C MET A 281 5.85 -3.76 -4.83
N LEU A 282 5.82 -4.79 -5.69
CA LEU A 282 6.98 -5.30 -6.40
C LEU A 282 6.63 -5.32 -7.88
N ILE A 283 7.12 -4.33 -8.63
CA ILE A 283 6.62 -4.02 -9.97
C ILE A 283 7.80 -3.78 -10.90
N ASP A 284 7.79 -4.49 -12.02
CA ASP A 284 8.71 -4.33 -13.13
C ASP A 284 7.99 -3.79 -14.38
N GLU A 285 8.73 -3.47 -15.44
CA GLU A 285 8.20 -2.90 -16.69
C GLU A 285 7.08 -3.74 -17.32
N ASN A 286 7.16 -5.07 -17.14
CA ASN A 286 6.19 -6.02 -17.67
C ASN A 286 4.93 -6.16 -16.80
N ASP A 287 4.90 -5.50 -15.65
CA ASP A 287 3.83 -5.55 -14.65
C ASP A 287 2.91 -4.31 -14.69
N ILE A 288 3.09 -3.44 -15.67
CA ILE A 288 2.14 -2.36 -15.97
C ILE A 288 1.28 -2.77 -17.17
N GLY A 289 -0.03 -2.55 -17.06
CA GLY A 289 -0.98 -2.80 -18.12
C GLY A 289 -0.76 -1.88 -19.32
N ASP A 290 -1.07 -2.39 -20.50
CA ASP A 290 -0.81 -1.71 -21.77
C ASP A 290 -1.47 -0.31 -21.80
N GLY A 291 -0.74 0.69 -22.32
CA GLY A 291 -1.20 2.07 -22.47
C GLY A 291 -1.16 2.94 -21.21
N LEU A 292 -0.78 2.41 -20.04
CA LEU A 292 -0.70 3.21 -18.81
C LEU A 292 0.57 4.07 -18.69
N LEU A 293 1.70 3.62 -19.25
CA LEU A 293 2.94 4.40 -19.27
C LEU A 293 2.94 5.46 -20.40
N ASP A 294 2.29 5.14 -21.52
CA ASP A 294 2.21 6.04 -22.68
C ASP A 294 1.30 7.24 -22.41
N ALA A 295 0.28 7.09 -21.55
CA ALA A 295 -0.64 8.17 -21.18
C ALA A 295 0.00 9.25 -20.28
N THR A 296 1.08 8.93 -19.58
CA THR A 296 1.83 9.88 -18.72
C THR A 296 2.86 10.71 -19.49
N LEU A 297 3.26 10.26 -20.68
CA LEU A 297 4.05 11.04 -21.61
C LEU A 297 3.08 11.92 -22.40
N GLY A 298 2.88 13.17 -21.95
CA GLY A 298 2.18 14.18 -22.75
C GLY A 298 2.76 14.26 -24.18
N PRO A 299 2.00 14.76 -25.16
CA PRO A 299 2.42 14.74 -26.56
C PRO A 299 3.82 15.31 -26.67
N SER A 300 4.77 14.45 -27.07
CA SER A 300 6.16 14.85 -27.31
C SER A 300 6.12 16.03 -28.30
N ASP A 301 6.73 17.15 -27.92
CA ASP A 301 6.93 18.33 -28.76
C ASP A 301 7.60 17.92 -30.09
N GLN A 302 6.78 17.56 -31.07
CA GLN A 302 7.14 17.51 -32.48
C GLN A 302 6.68 18.82 -33.12
N SER A 303 7.30 19.94 -32.74
CA SER A 303 7.25 21.16 -33.53
C SER A 303 8.39 22.11 -33.16
N ARG A 304 9.61 21.77 -33.56
CA ARG A 304 10.67 22.74 -33.87
C ARG A 304 11.53 22.22 -35.02
N SER A 305 11.03 22.45 -36.23
CA SER A 305 11.84 22.60 -37.44
C SER A 305 11.05 23.51 -38.39
N GLU A 306 11.31 24.81 -38.26
CA GLU A 306 11.36 25.73 -39.40
C GLU A 306 12.84 26.01 -39.68
#